data_AF-A0A2E8S4B5-F1
#
_entry.id   AF-A0A2E8S4B5-F1
#
_cell.length_a   1.000
_cell.length_b   1.000
_cell.length_c   1.000
_cell.angle_alpha   90.00
_cell.angle_beta   90.00
_cell.angle_gamma   90.00
#
_symmetry.space_group_name_H-M   'P 1'
#
loop_
_entity.id
_entity.type
_entity.pdbx_description
1 polymer ?
#
loop_
_entity_poly.entity_id
_entity_poly.type
_entity_poly.pdbx_seq_one_letter_code
_entity_poly.pdbx_strand_id
1 'polypeptide(L)'
;MRVSHFKNLGADIRSEMVGLRWLILDAEDLPNATAAWMFAELDGVLIAVDHRGKPFESNLYNRAIHLLMLDVKQEIPGITKIETEGPIESHLW
;
A
#
# COMPACT_ATOMS: atom_id res chain seq x y z
N MET A 1 -0.11 -13.14 10.77
CA MET A 1 -0.37 -12.45 9.48
C MET A 1 0.96 -12.04 8.88
N ARG A 2 1.29 -12.42 7.63
CA ARG A 2 2.56 -12.02 6.99
C ARG A 2 2.40 -10.61 6.41
N VAL A 3 3.34 -9.72 6.75
CA VAL A 3 3.40 -8.33 6.30
C VAL A 3 4.80 -8.08 5.77
N SER A 4 4.92 -7.32 4.69
CA SER A 4 6.21 -6.92 4.14
C SER A 4 6.15 -5.48 3.64
N HIS A 5 7.30 -4.83 3.61
CA HIS A 5 7.50 -3.55 2.93
C HIS A 5 7.97 -3.82 1.50
N PHE A 6 7.54 -3.01 0.53
CA PHE A 6 7.90 -3.18 -0.89
C PHE A 6 9.40 -3.12 -1.12
N LYS A 7 10.09 -2.18 -0.48
CA LYS A 7 11.57 -2.08 -0.50
C LYS A 7 12.32 -3.32 -0.01
N ASN A 8 11.66 -4.22 0.72
CA ASN A 8 12.25 -5.47 1.21
C ASN A 8 11.99 -6.65 0.26
N LEU A 9 11.18 -6.49 -0.79
CA LEU A 9 10.94 -7.55 -1.75
C LEU A 9 12.16 -7.74 -2.65
N GLY A 10 12.47 -9.00 -2.97
CA GLY A 10 13.50 -9.35 -3.93
C GLY A 10 13.07 -9.12 -5.39
N ALA A 11 13.91 -9.52 -6.33
CA ALA A 11 13.64 -9.39 -7.76
C ALA A 11 12.40 -10.19 -8.22
N ASP A 12 12.12 -11.32 -7.58
CA ASP A 12 10.93 -12.14 -7.85
C ASP A 12 9.76 -11.74 -6.95
N ILE A 13 9.11 -10.62 -7.29
CA ILE A 13 7.95 -10.09 -6.57
C ILE A 13 6.84 -11.13 -6.47
N ARG A 14 6.62 -11.93 -7.52
CA ARG A 14 5.52 -12.91 -7.58
C ARG A 14 5.65 -13.95 -6.48
N SER A 15 6.85 -14.52 -6.32
CA SER A 15 7.12 -15.53 -5.30
C SER A 15 7.06 -14.95 -3.90
N GLU A 16 7.52 -13.71 -3.71
CA GLU A 16 7.49 -13.06 -2.40
C GLU A 16 6.08 -12.74 -1.90
N MET A 17 5.13 -12.49 -2.81
CA MET A 17 3.74 -12.19 -2.47
C MET A 17 2.93 -13.43 -2.04
N VAL A 18 3.44 -14.64 -2.25
CA VAL A 18 2.75 -15.87 -1.83
C VAL A 18 2.58 -15.90 -0.31
N GLY A 19 1.32 -15.99 0.14
CA GLY A 19 0.97 -16.00 1.56
C GLY A 19 1.16 -14.66 2.27
N LEU A 20 1.47 -13.58 1.53
CA LEU A 20 1.51 -12.23 2.06
C LEU A 20 0.07 -11.73 2.27
N ARG A 21 -0.21 -11.11 3.42
CA ARG A 21 -1.53 -10.51 3.67
C ARG A 21 -1.53 -9.02 3.42
N TRP A 22 -0.46 -8.34 3.81
CA TRP A 22 -0.27 -6.90 3.62
C TRP A 22 1.06 -6.61 2.96
N LEU A 23 1.03 -5.72 1.97
CA LEU A 23 2.19 -5.07 1.41
C LEU A 23 2.12 -3.57 1.73
N ILE A 24 3.16 -3.06 2.38
CA ILE A 24 3.33 -1.65 2.71
C ILE A 24 4.22 -1.00 1.65
N LEU A 25 3.80 0.14 1.12
CA LEU A 25 4.56 0.98 0.20
C LEU A 25 4.76 2.37 0.79
N ASP A 26 5.97 2.90 0.68
CA ASP A 26 6.21 4.32 0.90
C ASP A 26 5.84 5.09 -0.40
N ALA A 27 5.57 6.39 -0.32
CA ALA A 27 5.27 7.21 -1.51
C ALA A 27 6.33 7.09 -2.63
N GLU A 28 7.58 6.81 -2.24
CA GLU A 28 8.74 6.65 -3.12
C GLU A 28 8.74 5.35 -3.90
N ASP A 29 8.03 4.34 -3.39
CA ASP A 29 7.92 3.02 -4.02
C ASP A 29 6.90 3.03 -5.17
N LEU A 30 5.90 3.93 -5.11
CA LEU A 30 4.75 3.94 -6.03
C LEU A 30 5.13 3.96 -7.53
N PRO A 31 6.13 4.74 -7.99
CA PRO A 31 6.53 4.73 -9.40
C PRO A 31 7.07 3.38 -9.89
N ASN A 32 7.58 2.53 -8.98
CA ASN A 32 8.17 1.24 -9.30
C ASN A 32 7.25 0.05 -8.93
N ALA A 33 6.06 0.32 -8.38
CA ALA A 33 5.18 -0.68 -7.80
C ALA A 33 4.22 -1.36 -8.79
N THR A 34 4.33 -1.12 -10.11
CA THR A 34 3.40 -1.66 -11.13
C THR A 34 3.14 -3.16 -11.00
N ALA A 35 4.21 -3.96 -10.82
CA ALA A 35 4.07 -5.40 -10.65
C ALA A 35 3.36 -5.77 -9.33
N ALA A 36 3.64 -5.03 -8.25
CA ALA A 36 3.00 -5.26 -6.95
C ALA A 36 1.50 -5.01 -6.99
N TRP A 37 1.03 -3.96 -7.70
CA TRP A 37 -0.41 -3.71 -7.89
C TRP A 37 -1.11 -4.89 -8.56
N MET A 38 -0.51 -5.42 -9.63
CA MET A 38 -1.09 -6.53 -10.40
C MET A 38 -1.19 -7.81 -9.56
N PHE A 39 -0.13 -8.16 -8.84
CA PHE A 39 -0.12 -9.38 -8.03
C PHE A 39 -0.94 -9.26 -6.76
N ALA A 40 -1.04 -8.07 -6.17
CA ALA A 40 -1.88 -7.84 -5.01
C ALA A 40 -3.34 -8.18 -5.29
N GLU A 41 -3.84 -7.75 -6.45
CA GLU A 41 -5.19 -8.10 -6.91
C GLU A 41 -5.36 -9.62 -7.10
N LEU A 42 -4.39 -10.28 -7.73
CA LEU A 42 -4.47 -11.71 -8.04
C LEU A 42 -4.39 -12.60 -6.80
N ASP A 43 -3.56 -12.24 -5.83
CA ASP A 43 -3.31 -13.05 -4.62
C ASP A 43 -4.14 -12.58 -3.41
N GLY A 44 -4.97 -11.54 -3.56
CA GLY A 44 -5.77 -10.98 -2.47
C GLY A 44 -4.93 -10.32 -1.36
N VAL A 45 -3.77 -9.76 -1.73
CA VAL A 45 -2.90 -9.02 -0.82
C VAL A 45 -3.44 -7.60 -0.66
N LEU A 46 -3.59 -7.17 0.58
CA LEU A 46 -4.03 -5.82 0.90
C LEU A 46 -2.85 -4.85 0.77
N ILE A 47 -3.11 -3.67 0.22
CA ILE A 47 -2.10 -2.63 0.06
C ILE A 47 -2.30 -1.53 1.08
N ALA A 48 -1.23 -1.22 1.81
CA ALA A 48 -1.10 -0.04 2.63
C ALA A 48 -0.07 0.91 2.00
N VAL A 49 -0.40 2.20 1.92
CA VAL A 49 0.50 3.24 1.39
C VAL A 49 0.75 4.28 2.47
N ASP A 50 2.02 4.53 2.80
CA ASP A 50 2.40 5.70 3.58
C ASP A 50 2.77 6.84 2.63
N HIS A 51 1.90 7.84 2.54
CA HIS A 51 2.11 9.00 1.69
C HIS A 51 2.33 10.29 2.48
N ARG A 52 2.66 10.18 3.77
CA ARG A 52 3.02 11.33 4.61
C ARG A 52 4.29 12.01 4.13
N GLY A 53 4.39 13.31 4.33
CA GLY A 53 5.47 14.17 3.86
C GLY A 53 5.41 14.54 2.37
N LYS A 54 4.41 14.05 1.61
CA LYS A 54 4.23 14.35 0.17
C LYS A 54 2.76 14.53 -0.18
N PRO A 55 2.40 15.44 -1.11
CA PRO A 55 1.03 15.57 -1.57
C PRO A 55 0.59 14.29 -2.30
N PHE A 56 -0.49 13.68 -1.84
CA PHE A 56 -1.07 12.52 -2.52
C PHE A 56 -1.96 12.99 -3.67
N GLU A 57 -1.69 12.47 -4.87
CA GLU A 57 -2.53 12.67 -6.05
C GLU A 57 -3.32 11.41 -6.37
N SER A 58 -4.64 11.54 -6.34
CA SER A 58 -5.58 10.48 -6.71
C SER A 58 -5.31 9.97 -8.14
N ASN A 59 -5.22 8.65 -8.32
CA ASN A 59 -4.97 8.03 -9.61
C ASN A 59 -5.78 6.73 -9.79
N LEU A 60 -5.49 5.97 -10.86
CA LEU A 60 -6.19 4.73 -11.19
C LEU A 60 -6.08 3.66 -10.08
N TYR A 61 -5.01 3.69 -9.28
CA TYR A 61 -4.71 2.71 -8.25
C TYR A 61 -5.44 2.97 -6.93
N ASN A 62 -6.23 4.06 -6.79
CA ASN A 62 -6.95 4.33 -5.55
C ASN A 62 -7.74 3.11 -5.03
N ARG A 63 -8.38 2.37 -5.94
CA ARG A 63 -9.18 1.19 -5.58
C ARG A 63 -8.35 0.00 -5.10
N ALA A 64 -7.07 -0.06 -5.45
CA ALA A 64 -6.15 -1.06 -4.94
C ALA A 64 -5.59 -0.70 -3.56
N ILE A 65 -5.69 0.58 -3.15
CA ILE A 65 -5.19 1.06 -1.86
C ILE A 65 -6.27 0.81 -0.79
N HIS A 66 -5.95 -0.07 0.15
CA HIS A 66 -6.87 -0.42 1.24
C HIS A 66 -6.64 0.50 2.43
N LEU A 67 -5.39 0.81 2.76
CA LEU A 67 -5.01 1.78 3.80
C LEU A 67 -4.13 2.86 3.20
N LEU A 68 -4.45 4.13 3.44
CA LEU A 68 -3.62 5.27 3.07
C LEU A 68 -3.30 6.13 4.31
N MET A 69 -2.02 6.39 4.55
CA MET A 69 -1.57 7.35 5.56
C MET A 69 -1.29 8.70 4.90
N LEU A 70 -1.79 9.78 5.50
CA LEU A 70 -1.62 11.16 5.02
C LEU A 70 -1.26 12.12 6.15
N ASP A 71 -0.67 13.26 5.82
CA ASP A 71 -0.38 14.30 6.82
C ASP A 71 -1.66 14.96 7.34
N VAL A 72 -2.66 15.09 6.46
CA VAL A 72 -3.95 15.71 6.76
C VAL A 72 -5.05 14.80 6.26
N LYS A 73 -6.09 14.64 7.07
CA LYS A 73 -7.22 13.79 6.73
C LYS A 73 -7.99 14.42 5.56
N GLN A 74 -8.05 13.69 4.46
CA GLN A 74 -8.83 14.04 3.28
C GLN A 74 -9.59 12.80 2.82
N GLU A 75 -10.81 12.99 2.32
CA GLU A 75 -11.57 11.90 1.72
C GLU A 75 -11.13 11.70 0.26
N ILE A 76 -10.73 10.48 -0.07
CA ILE A 76 -10.31 10.11 -1.43
C ILE A 76 -11.23 9.01 -1.93
N PRO A 77 -12.02 9.27 -2.99
CA PRO A 77 -12.88 8.25 -3.58
C PRO A 77 -12.08 7.01 -3.99
N GLY A 78 -12.56 5.85 -3.56
CA GLY A 78 -11.99 4.55 -3.89
C GLY A 78 -11.01 3.98 -2.86
N ILE A 79 -10.64 4.71 -1.81
CA ILE A 79 -9.77 4.21 -0.74
C ILE A 79 -10.60 3.73 0.44
N THR A 80 -10.26 2.56 0.99
CA THR A 80 -11.07 1.89 2.04
C THR A 80 -10.91 2.55 3.41
N LYS A 81 -9.67 2.85 3.83
CA LYS A 81 -9.36 3.45 5.12
C LYS A 81 -8.25 4.51 4.96
N ILE A 82 -8.45 5.66 5.57
CA ILE A 82 -7.49 6.77 5.56
C ILE A 82 -7.21 7.18 7.01
N GLU A 83 -5.92 7.22 7.36
CA GLU A 83 -5.44 7.57 8.70
C GLU A 83 -4.32 8.60 8.62
N THR A 84 -4.07 9.30 9.73
CA THR A 84 -3.08 10.39 9.77
C THR A 84 -2.05 10.26 10.89
N GLU A 85 -2.31 9.39 11.86
CA GLU A 85 -1.53 9.31 13.10
C GLU A 85 -0.99 7.90 13.35
N GLY A 86 0.11 7.80 14.09
CA GLY A 86 0.70 6.51 14.47
C GLY A 86 1.46 5.79 13.34
N PRO A 87 2.03 4.63 13.65
CA PRO A 87 2.69 3.77 12.67
C PRO A 87 1.65 3.07 11.78
N ILE A 88 1.95 2.94 10.49
CA ILE A 88 1.05 2.30 9.52
C ILE A 88 0.69 0.87 9.90
N GLU A 89 1.63 0.15 10.54
CA GLU A 89 1.45 -1.22 11.01
C GLU A 89 0.34 -1.37 12.06
N SER A 90 0.10 -0.32 12.87
CA SER A 90 -0.97 -0.35 13.87
C SER A 90 -2.37 -0.26 13.29
N HIS A 91 -2.49 0.09 12.01
CA HIS A 91 -3.75 0.32 11.32
C HIS A 91 -4.19 -0.81 10.39
N LEU A 92 -3.33 -1.82 10.21
CA LEU A 92 -3.59 -3.02 9.41
C LEU A 92 -4.66 -3.90 10.09
N TRP A 93 -5.41 -4.66 9.28
CA TRP A 93 -6.47 -5.57 9.76
C TRP A 93 -6.49 -6.93 9.04
#